data_AF-A0A3B8PY04-F1
#
_entry.id   AF-A0A3B8PY04-F1
#
_cell.length_a   1.000
_cell.length_b   1.000
_cell.length_c   1.000
_cell.angle_alpha   90.00
_cell.angle_beta   90.00
_cell.angle_gamma   90.00
#
_symmetry.space_group_name_H-M   'P 1'
#
loop_
_entity.id
_entity.type
_entity.pdbx_description
1 polymer ?
#
loop_
_entity_poly.entity_id
_entity_poly.type
_entity_poly.pdbx_seq_one_letter_code
_entity_poly.pdbx_strand_id
1 'polypeptide(L)'
;METLTIRQREQRELLANLDTAEKALRRSLHVHGLDAAARAHMERALSHVHEGYIAVNEPGRARTVDQLQEDLIKAKRLTETLVARAHRSNSHHQTTG
;
A
#
# COMPACT_ATOMS: atom_id res chain seq x y z
N MET A 1 2.22 8.55 -37.21
CA MET A 1 1.58 8.07 -35.98
C MET A 1 1.91 6.60 -35.85
N GLU A 2 2.76 6.21 -34.91
CA GLU A 2 3.04 4.79 -34.66
C GLU A 2 1.77 4.12 -34.11
N THR A 3 1.31 3.08 -34.80
CA THR A 3 0.17 2.27 -34.35
C THR A 3 0.64 1.33 -33.25
N LEU A 4 0.10 1.51 -32.04
CA LEU A 4 0.31 0.58 -30.93
C LEU A 4 -0.15 -0.83 -31.34
N THR A 5 0.70 -1.82 -31.03
CA THR A 5 0.34 -3.24 -31.08
C THR A 5 -0.84 -3.53 -30.14
N ILE A 6 -1.58 -4.61 -30.40
CA ILE A 6 -2.71 -5.05 -29.55
C ILE A 6 -2.27 -5.16 -28.09
N ARG A 7 -1.13 -5.83 -27.83
CA ARG A 7 -0.54 -5.98 -26.50
C ARG A 7 -0.26 -4.63 -25.82
N GLN A 8 0.25 -3.64 -26.54
CA GLN A 8 0.51 -2.30 -25.98
C GLN A 8 -0.79 -1.55 -25.65
N ARG A 9 -1.86 -1.77 -26.44
CA ARG A 9 -3.17 -1.18 -26.13
C ARG A 9 -3.77 -1.81 -24.87
N GLU A 10 -3.74 -3.14 -24.78
CA GLU A 10 -4.20 -3.87 -23.59
C GLU A 10 -3.41 -3.46 -22.34
N GLN A 11 -2.08 -3.34 -22.45
CA GLN A 11 -1.24 -2.87 -21.35
C GLN A 11 -1.65 -1.46 -20.92
N ARG A 12 -1.84 -0.55 -21.88
CA ARG A 12 -2.26 0.83 -21.60
C ARG A 12 -3.63 0.92 -20.94
N GLU A 13 -4.59 0.13 -21.41
CA GLU A 13 -5.94 0.04 -20.82
C GLU A 13 -5.88 -0.47 -19.38
N LEU A 14 -5.07 -1.51 -19.13
CA LEU A 14 -4.89 -2.04 -17.79
C LEU A 14 -4.27 -1.02 -16.84
N LEU A 15 -3.25 -0.28 -17.28
CA LEU A 15 -2.65 0.81 -16.49
C LEU A 15 -3.64 1.95 -16.21
N ALA A 16 -4.51 2.31 -17.17
CA ALA A 16 -5.54 3.31 -16.97
C ALA A 16 -6.60 2.87 -15.93
N ASN A 17 -6.97 1.58 -15.94
CA ASN A 17 -7.87 1.01 -14.94
C ASN A 17 -7.25 1.03 -13.54
N LEU A 18 -5.97 0.68 -13.42
CA LEU A 18 -5.24 0.71 -12.15
C LEU A 18 -5.12 2.13 -11.59
N ASP A 19 -4.80 3.12 -12.42
CA ASP A 19 -4.77 4.55 -12.02
C ASP A 19 -6.14 5.04 -11.53
N THR A 20 -7.21 4.65 -12.22
CA THR A 20 -8.59 4.98 -11.80
C THR A 20 -8.92 4.38 -10.43
N ALA A 21 -8.55 3.11 -10.21
CA ALA A 21 -8.74 2.43 -8.93
C ALA A 21 -7.93 3.09 -7.81
N GLU A 22 -6.66 3.41 -8.06
CA GLU A 22 -5.80 4.10 -7.10
C GLU A 22 -6.42 5.43 -6.64
N LYS A 23 -6.85 6.26 -7.59
CA LYS A 23 -7.49 7.55 -7.31
C LYS A 23 -8.76 7.39 -6.49
N ALA A 24 -9.59 6.39 -6.80
CA ALA A 24 -10.81 6.11 -6.04
C ALA A 24 -10.50 5.69 -4.60
N LEU A 25 -9.56 4.77 -4.40
CA LEU A 25 -9.15 4.29 -3.07
C LEU A 25 -8.55 5.41 -2.21
N ARG A 26 -7.68 6.24 -2.80
CA ARG A 26 -7.13 7.42 -2.11
C ARG A 26 -8.23 8.39 -1.69
N ARG A 27 -9.23 8.66 -2.54
CA ARG A 27 -10.37 9.50 -2.15
C ARG A 27 -11.17 8.88 -1.00
N SER A 28 -11.44 7.58 -1.05
CA SER A 28 -12.14 6.87 0.03
C SER A 28 -11.41 6.98 1.37
N LEU A 29 -10.08 6.92 1.38
CA LEU A 29 -9.27 7.07 2.60
C LEU A 29 -9.34 8.46 3.22
N HIS A 30 -9.67 9.50 2.44
CA HIS A 30 -9.87 10.86 2.93
C HIS A 30 -11.28 11.11 3.50
N VAL A 31 -12.21 10.15 3.37
CA VAL A 31 -13.57 10.31 3.88
C VAL A 31 -13.56 10.31 5.41
N HIS A 32 -14.16 11.34 6.01
CA HIS A 32 -14.35 11.43 7.46
C HIS A 32 -15.30 10.34 7.96
N GLY A 33 -14.99 9.76 9.12
CA GLY A 33 -15.84 8.73 9.74
C GLY A 33 -15.73 7.35 9.08
N LEU A 34 -14.74 7.13 8.21
CA LEU A 34 -14.46 5.80 7.68
C LEU A 34 -14.12 4.83 8.82
N ASP A 35 -14.88 3.74 8.92
CA ASP A 35 -14.67 2.68 9.89
C ASP A 35 -13.23 2.11 9.81
N ALA A 36 -12.69 1.64 10.94
CA ALA A 36 -11.32 1.16 11.04
C ALA A 36 -11.07 -0.08 10.16
N ALA A 37 -12.03 -1.01 10.08
CA ALA A 37 -11.91 -2.17 9.20
C ALA A 37 -12.00 -1.73 7.74
N ALA A 38 -12.93 -0.83 7.40
CA ALA A 38 -13.04 -0.27 6.05
C ALA A 38 -11.74 0.43 5.61
N ARG A 39 -11.12 1.24 6.49
CA ARG A 39 -9.82 1.86 6.24
C ARG A 39 -8.73 0.81 5.95
N ALA A 40 -8.62 -0.22 6.79
CA ALA A 40 -7.63 -1.28 6.59
C ALA A 40 -7.86 -2.07 5.29
N HIS A 41 -9.11 -2.24 4.86
CA HIS A 41 -9.42 -2.84 3.56
C HIS A 41 -9.01 -1.93 2.39
N MET A 42 -9.26 -0.62 2.49
CA MET A 42 -8.87 0.35 1.46
C MET A 42 -7.35 0.48 1.32
N GLU A 43 -6.61 0.50 2.43
CA GLU A 43 -5.14 0.52 2.45
C GLU A 43 -4.54 -0.75 1.80
N ARG A 44 -5.14 -1.93 2.08
CA ARG A 44 -4.75 -3.19 1.42
C ARG A 44 -5.03 -3.14 -0.08
N ALA A 45 -6.23 -2.73 -0.47
CA ALA A 45 -6.58 -2.59 -1.88
C ALA A 45 -5.62 -1.63 -2.62
N LEU A 46 -5.22 -0.52 -1.98
CA LEU A 46 -4.28 0.43 -2.55
C LEU A 46 -2.91 -0.20 -2.80
N SER A 47 -2.44 -0.99 -1.84
CA SER A 47 -1.18 -1.74 -1.96
C SER A 47 -1.24 -2.76 -3.11
N HIS A 48 -2.39 -3.45 -3.30
CA HIS A 48 -2.58 -4.38 -4.41
C HIS A 48 -2.64 -3.70 -5.77
N VAL A 49 -3.27 -2.53 -5.87
CA VAL A 49 -3.26 -1.74 -7.12
C VAL A 49 -1.83 -1.35 -7.50
N HIS A 50 -1.01 -1.01 -6.51
CA HIS A 50 0.40 -0.70 -6.74
C HIS A 50 1.20 -1.91 -7.24
N GLU A 51 1.04 -3.08 -6.64
CA GLU A 51 1.65 -4.32 -7.13
C GLU A 51 1.17 -4.68 -8.55
N GLY A 52 -0.11 -4.43 -8.85
CA GLY A 52 -0.65 -4.58 -10.20
C GLY A 52 0.07 -3.68 -11.20
N TYR A 53 0.37 -2.43 -10.85
CA TYR A 53 1.13 -1.52 -11.70
C TYR A 53 2.55 -2.04 -11.98
N ILE A 54 3.23 -2.56 -10.95
CA ILE A 54 4.55 -3.19 -11.09
C ILE A 54 4.47 -4.42 -11.99
N ALA A 55 3.49 -5.31 -11.79
CA ALA A 55 3.34 -6.52 -12.58
C ALA A 55 3.17 -6.24 -14.08
N VAL A 56 2.45 -5.16 -14.41
CA VAL A 56 2.13 -4.77 -15.79
C VAL A 56 3.33 -4.10 -16.48
N ASN A 57 4.15 -3.35 -15.75
CA ASN A 57 5.33 -2.68 -16.32
C ASN A 57 6.60 -3.54 -16.25
N GLU A 58 6.72 -4.37 -15.22
CA GLU A 58 7.94 -5.08 -14.84
C GLU A 58 7.64 -6.55 -14.48
N PRO A 59 7.43 -7.40 -15.50
CA PRO A 59 7.10 -8.81 -15.28
C PRO A 59 8.15 -9.50 -14.39
N GLY A 60 7.67 -10.21 -13.36
CA GLY A 60 8.52 -10.94 -12.41
C GLY A 60 9.05 -10.12 -11.23
N ARG A 61 8.76 -8.81 -11.16
CA ARG A 61 9.15 -7.96 -10.02
C ARG A 61 8.03 -7.66 -9.03
N ALA A 62 6.78 -7.97 -9.39
CA ALA A 62 5.65 -7.80 -8.50
C ALA A 62 5.66 -8.88 -7.40
N ARG A 63 5.31 -8.47 -6.19
CA ARG A 63 5.13 -9.39 -5.07
C ARG A 63 3.78 -10.09 -5.18
N THR A 64 3.73 -11.33 -4.69
CA THR A 64 2.44 -12.00 -4.50
C THR A 64 1.66 -11.34 -3.35
N VAL A 65 0.35 -11.59 -3.31
CA VAL A 65 -0.52 -11.16 -2.21
C VAL A 65 0.02 -11.62 -0.85
N ASP A 66 0.51 -12.86 -0.79
CA ASP A 66 1.06 -13.42 0.45
C ASP A 66 2.35 -12.71 0.88
N GLN A 67 3.26 -12.43 -0.07
CA GLN A 67 4.49 -11.68 0.20
C GLN A 67 4.19 -10.27 0.70
N LEU A 68 3.24 -9.58 0.06
CA LEU A 68 2.81 -8.25 0.50
C LEU A 68 2.18 -8.27 1.90
N GLN A 69 1.33 -9.26 2.18
CA GLN A 69 0.72 -9.40 3.50
C GLN A 69 1.77 -9.67 4.58
N GLU A 70 2.76 -10.51 4.29
CA GLU A 70 3.88 -10.78 5.19
C GLU A 70 4.69 -9.51 5.47
N ASP A 71 5.00 -8.73 4.43
CA ASP A 71 5.70 -7.45 4.55
C ASP A 71 4.92 -6.42 5.38
N LEU A 72 3.60 -6.33 5.19
CA LEU A 72 2.74 -5.45 5.99
C LEU A 72 2.69 -5.86 7.47
N ILE A 73 2.65 -7.16 7.76
CA ILE A 73 2.72 -7.68 9.14
C ILE A 73 4.07 -7.33 9.77
N LYS A 74 5.17 -7.53 9.04
CA LYS A 74 6.52 -7.16 9.51
C LYS A 74 6.64 -5.66 9.78
N ALA A 75 6.13 -4.82 8.88
CA ALA A 75 6.13 -3.36 9.04
C ALA A 75 5.32 -2.93 10.26
N LYS A 76 4.13 -3.50 10.47
CA LYS A 76 3.30 -3.23 11.66
C LYS A 76 4.05 -3.56 12.95
N ARG A 77 4.65 -4.76 13.03
CA ARG A 77 5.43 -5.19 14.21
C ARG A 77 6.64 -4.29 14.47
N LEU A 78 7.31 -3.82 13.42
CA LEU A 78 8.42 -2.88 13.53
C LEU A 78 7.95 -1.56 14.14
N THR A 79 6.86 -0.98 13.62
CA THR A 79 6.29 0.26 14.15
C THR A 79 5.89 0.10 15.63
N GLU A 80 5.22 -0.99 16.00
CA GLU A 80 4.87 -1.30 17.39
C GLU A 80 6.11 -1.38 18.28
N THR A 81 7.18 -2.02 17.81
CA THR A 81 8.46 -2.14 18.54
C THR A 81 9.12 -0.77 18.75
N LEU A 82 9.13 0.08 17.72
CA LEU A 82 9.71 1.42 17.76
C LEU A 82 8.93 2.32 18.73
N VAL A 83 7.60 2.30 18.66
CA VAL A 83 6.72 3.06 19.57
C VAL A 83 6.94 2.61 21.02
N ALA A 84 6.95 1.30 21.28
CA ALA A 84 7.19 0.77 22.62
C ALA A 84 8.57 1.16 23.17
N ARG A 85 9.60 1.22 22.31
CA ARG A 85 10.94 1.68 22.70
C ARG A 85 10.95 3.18 23.03
N ALA A 86 10.31 4.01 22.22
CA ALA A 86 10.21 5.45 22.47
C ALA A 86 9.54 5.73 23.82
N HIS A 87 8.45 5.03 24.16
CA HIS A 87 7.80 5.17 25.46
C HIS A 87 8.70 4.79 26.63
N ARG A 88 9.48 3.71 26.52
CA ARG A 88 10.44 3.30 27.57
C ARG A 88 11.60 4.28 27.74
N SER A 89 12.10 4.85 26.65
CA SER A 89 13.15 5.87 26.72
C SER A 89 12.64 7.16 27.38
N ASN A 90 11.38 7.54 27.15
CA ASN A 90 10.80 8.74 27.74
C ASN A 90 10.50 8.58 29.25
N SER A 91 10.12 7.38 29.71
CA SER A 91 9.87 7.11 31.13
C SER A 91 11.14 7.11 31.99
N HIS A 92 12.27 6.63 31.47
CA HIS A 92 13.56 6.70 32.18
C HIS A 92 14.11 8.13 32.34
N HIS A 93 13.72 9.07 31.49
CA HIS A 93 14.16 10.46 31.59
C HIS A 93 13.39 11.27 32.66
N GLN A 94 12.19 10.80 33.07
CA GLN A 94 11.37 11.47 34.10
C GLN A 94 11.65 10.99 35.53
N THR A 95 12.39 9.88 35.70
CA THR A 95 12.69 9.30 37.05
C THR A 95 14.08 9.68 37.58
N THR A 96 14.86 10.47 36.84
CA THR A 96 16.24 10.84 37.18
C THR A 96 16.45 12.35 37.46
N GLY A 97 15.36 13.08 37.73
CA GLY A 97 15.38 14.50 38.13
C GLY A 97 14.98 14.70 39.58
#